data_AF-A0ABD3BRV4-F1
#
_entry.id   AF-A0ABD3BRV4-F1
#
_cell.length_a   1.000
_cell.length_b   1.000
_cell.length_c   1.000
_cell.angle_alpha   90.00
_cell.angle_beta   90.00
_cell.angle_gamma   90.00
#
_symmetry.space_group_name_H-M   'P 1'
#
loop_
_entity.id
_entity.type
_entity.pdbx_description
1 polymer ?
#
loop_
_entity_poly.entity_id
_entity_poly.type
_entity_poly.pdbx_seq_one_letter_code
_entity_poly.pdbx_strand_id
1 'polypeptide(L)'
;MQSPGNGTESTDVLVESDQHILNFLDSMDSYLTLMDSSSSSLRQGWLELASARLSMGAFRVNSALFDLKSHHASTTLQLHDGESNTELPHFTLSKWASSDDPDKCFSEEAKFKEDELLQNKCSNSSPKVPHHELLQRTVSGGSPVSPDNQAKKERLKSLSMFGTLVSPKLRAIQLSFETALETLIEISNVRASLMCAYDQVHKDQKTDK
;
A
#
# COMPACT_ATOMS: atom_id res chain seq x y z
N MET A 1 -55.68 -9.59 -38.41
CA MET A 1 -55.05 -9.35 -37.10
C MET A 1 -53.55 -9.34 -37.33
N GLN A 2 -52.94 -8.17 -37.29
CA GLN A 2 -51.52 -7.94 -37.56
C GLN A 2 -50.85 -7.82 -36.19
N SER A 3 -49.84 -8.63 -35.94
CA SER A 3 -49.06 -8.60 -34.70
C SER A 3 -47.87 -7.66 -34.90
N PRO A 4 -47.72 -6.56 -34.16
CA PRO A 4 -46.49 -5.78 -34.11
C PRO A 4 -45.78 -6.07 -32.79
N GLY A 5 -44.56 -6.62 -32.84
CA GLY A 5 -43.77 -6.81 -31.64
C GLY A 5 -42.64 -7.80 -31.86
N ASN A 6 -41.55 -7.32 -32.46
CA ASN A 6 -40.23 -7.97 -32.38
C ASN A 6 -39.05 -7.05 -32.76
N GLY A 7 -39.30 -5.77 -33.09
CA GLY A 7 -38.23 -4.85 -33.53
C GLY A 7 -37.46 -4.16 -32.41
N THR A 8 -38.01 -4.10 -31.20
CA THR A 8 -37.41 -3.37 -30.07
C THR A 8 -36.39 -4.19 -29.30
N GLU A 9 -36.55 -5.51 -29.21
CA GLU A 9 -35.67 -6.39 -28.42
C GLU A 9 -34.29 -6.59 -29.06
N SER A 10 -34.24 -6.75 -30.40
CA SER A 10 -32.95 -6.93 -31.11
C SER A 10 -32.08 -5.68 -31.11
N THR A 11 -32.65 -4.49 -30.95
CA THR A 11 -31.87 -3.24 -30.94
C THR A 11 -31.23 -3.00 -29.57
N ASP A 12 -31.91 -3.40 -28.49
CA ASP A 12 -31.45 -3.25 -27.10
C ASP A 12 -30.26 -4.18 -26.80
N VAL A 13 -30.33 -5.43 -27.28
CA VAL A 13 -29.26 -6.43 -27.14
C VAL A 13 -27.96 -6.01 -27.84
N LEU A 14 -28.06 -5.38 -29.02
CA LEU A 14 -26.89 -4.87 -29.74
C LEU A 14 -26.21 -3.72 -28.97
N VAL A 15 -27.00 -2.79 -28.42
CA VAL A 15 -26.48 -1.67 -27.62
C VAL A 15 -25.79 -2.16 -26.34
N GLU A 16 -26.35 -3.19 -25.69
CA GLU A 16 -25.75 -3.80 -24.50
C GLU A 16 -24.41 -4.51 -24.81
N SER A 17 -24.34 -5.22 -25.94
CA SER A 17 -23.10 -5.88 -26.38
C SER A 17 -21.98 -4.90 -26.71
N ASP A 18 -22.30 -3.79 -27.39
CA ASP A 18 -21.36 -2.71 -27.66
C ASP A 18 -20.87 -2.07 -26.35
N GLN A 19 -21.75 -1.92 -25.36
CA GLN A 19 -21.38 -1.40 -24.04
C GLN A 19 -20.42 -2.34 -23.30
N HIS A 20 -20.62 -3.66 -23.37
CA HIS A 20 -19.68 -4.62 -22.79
C HIS A 20 -18.29 -4.54 -23.43
N ILE A 21 -18.23 -4.35 -24.76
CA ILE A 21 -16.96 -4.17 -25.48
C ILE A 21 -16.26 -2.89 -25.03
N LEU A 22 -16.98 -1.77 -24.93
CA LEU A 22 -16.41 -0.50 -24.45
C LEU A 22 -15.89 -0.61 -23.02
N ASN A 23 -16.68 -1.20 -22.11
CA ASN A 23 -16.26 -1.41 -20.71
C ASN A 23 -15.00 -2.28 -20.61
N PHE A 24 -14.87 -3.30 -21.47
CA PHE A 24 -13.68 -4.14 -21.55
C PHE A 24 -12.46 -3.35 -22.03
N LEU A 25 -12.60 -2.56 -23.09
CA LEU A 25 -11.52 -1.74 -23.63
C LEU A 25 -11.07 -0.66 -22.62
N ASP A 26 -12.00 0.01 -21.96
CA ASP A 26 -11.72 1.03 -20.93
C ASP A 26 -11.02 0.41 -19.71
N SER A 27 -11.47 -0.78 -19.27
CA SER A 27 -10.83 -1.52 -18.18
C SER A 27 -9.42 -1.97 -18.55
N MET A 28 -9.19 -2.35 -19.81
CA MET A 28 -7.87 -2.75 -20.30
C MET A 28 -6.91 -1.57 -20.37
N ASP A 29 -7.36 -0.44 -20.91
CA ASP A 29 -6.56 0.80 -20.96
C ASP A 29 -6.18 1.27 -19.56
N SER A 30 -7.14 1.26 -18.64
CA SER A 30 -6.92 1.56 -17.22
C SER A 30 -5.89 0.62 -16.60
N TYR A 31 -6.01 -0.69 -16.84
CA TYR A 31 -5.06 -1.69 -16.35
C TYR A 31 -3.63 -1.44 -16.87
N LEU A 32 -3.48 -1.20 -18.17
CA LEU A 32 -2.17 -0.97 -18.80
C LEU A 32 -1.53 0.34 -18.29
N THR A 33 -2.32 1.41 -18.18
CA THR A 33 -1.88 2.69 -17.62
C THR A 33 -1.38 2.54 -16.17
N LEU A 34 -2.11 1.80 -15.34
CA LEU A 34 -1.69 1.52 -13.96
C LEU A 34 -0.42 0.66 -13.91
N MET A 35 -0.29 -0.36 -14.78
CA MET A 35 0.92 -1.18 -14.88
C MET A 35 2.16 -0.35 -15.24
N ASP A 36 2.02 0.60 -16.16
CA ASP A 36 3.09 1.52 -16.53
C ASP A 36 3.45 2.47 -15.38
N SER A 37 2.45 3.03 -14.70
CA SER A 37 2.63 3.88 -13.53
C SER A 37 3.34 3.15 -12.37
N SER A 38 2.91 1.91 -12.08
CA SER A 38 3.55 1.05 -11.07
C SER A 38 5.00 0.76 -11.44
N SER A 39 5.26 0.43 -12.72
CA SER A 39 6.61 0.19 -13.22
C SER A 39 7.50 1.45 -13.13
N SER A 40 6.95 2.63 -13.39
CA SER A 40 7.65 3.91 -13.24
C SER A 40 8.04 4.16 -11.78
N SER A 41 7.08 3.99 -10.86
CA SER A 41 7.29 4.16 -9.42
C SER A 41 8.33 3.19 -8.87
N LEU A 42 8.30 1.92 -9.30
CA LEU A 42 9.31 0.93 -8.93
C LEU A 42 10.70 1.31 -9.44
N ARG A 43 10.83 1.72 -10.72
CA ARG A 43 12.12 2.15 -11.28
C ARG A 43 12.68 3.36 -10.52
N GLN A 44 11.83 4.31 -10.17
CA GLN A 44 12.21 5.48 -9.38
C GLN A 44 12.71 5.05 -7.99
N GLY A 45 11.96 4.19 -7.28
CA GLY A 45 12.37 3.68 -5.96
C GLY A 45 13.70 2.93 -6.00
N TRP A 46 13.93 2.09 -7.01
CA TRP A 46 15.19 1.37 -7.20
C TRP A 46 16.36 2.30 -7.51
N LEU A 47 16.16 3.34 -8.33
CA LEU A 47 17.17 4.34 -8.65
C LEU A 47 17.56 5.16 -7.41
N GLU A 48 16.58 5.56 -6.62
CA GLU A 48 16.80 6.28 -5.37
C GLU A 48 17.51 5.40 -4.34
N LEU A 49 17.20 4.09 -4.31
CA LEU A 49 17.88 3.11 -3.46
C LEU A 49 19.35 2.94 -3.86
N ALA A 50 19.64 2.79 -5.15
CA ALA A 50 21.01 2.76 -5.64
C ALA A 50 21.75 4.06 -5.26
N SER A 51 21.09 5.21 -5.43
CA SER A 51 21.66 6.50 -5.06
C SER A 51 21.89 6.66 -3.55
N ALA A 52 20.99 6.14 -2.71
CA ALA A 52 21.14 6.12 -1.25
C ALA A 52 22.34 5.26 -0.85
N ARG A 53 22.46 4.06 -1.44
CA ARG A 53 23.62 3.16 -1.23
C ARG A 53 24.94 3.82 -1.59
N LEU A 54 25.00 4.53 -2.72
CA LEU A 54 26.21 5.26 -3.14
C LEU A 54 26.58 6.38 -2.16
N SER A 55 25.59 7.18 -1.74
CA SER A 55 25.84 8.34 -0.87
C SER A 55 26.08 7.98 0.61
N MET A 56 25.42 6.94 1.12
CA MET A 56 25.48 6.53 2.53
C MET A 56 26.45 5.38 2.78
N GLY A 57 26.89 4.69 1.73
CA GLY A 57 27.74 3.51 1.79
C GLY A 57 26.95 2.20 1.89
N ALA A 58 27.48 1.15 1.26
CA ALA A 58 26.83 -0.17 1.16
C ALA A 58 26.64 -0.87 2.52
N PHE A 59 27.39 -0.50 3.56
CA PHE A 59 27.19 -1.03 4.92
C PHE A 59 25.94 -0.48 5.59
N ARG A 60 25.55 0.77 5.28
CA ARG A 60 24.38 1.44 5.88
C ARG A 60 23.07 1.13 5.17
N VAL A 61 23.12 0.75 3.90
CA VAL A 61 21.94 0.39 3.11
C VAL A 61 22.22 -0.97 2.48
N ASN A 62 21.94 -2.02 3.26
CA ASN A 62 22.20 -3.40 2.90
C ASN A 62 20.96 -4.27 3.10
N SER A 63 20.87 -5.39 2.38
CA SER A 63 19.81 -6.38 2.56
C SER A 63 19.82 -7.02 3.95
N ALA A 64 20.96 -7.07 4.61
CA ALA A 64 21.07 -7.54 6.00
C ALA A 64 20.32 -6.66 7.02
N LEU A 65 19.91 -5.44 6.65
CA LEU A 65 19.07 -4.58 7.47
C LEU A 65 17.58 -4.88 7.31
N PHE A 66 17.18 -5.65 6.30
CA PHE A 66 15.83 -6.17 6.24
C PHE A 66 15.71 -7.22 7.33
N ASP A 67 14.90 -6.92 8.34
CA ASP A 67 14.65 -7.85 9.42
C ASP A 67 13.94 -9.08 8.85
N LEU A 68 14.64 -10.22 8.82
CA LEU A 68 14.06 -11.51 8.44
C LEU A 68 13.28 -12.15 9.59
N LYS A 69 13.27 -11.54 10.78
CA LYS A 69 12.44 -11.99 11.90
C LYS A 69 10.98 -11.71 11.59
N SER A 70 10.12 -12.61 12.04
CA SER A 70 8.67 -12.42 11.98
C SER A 70 8.27 -11.17 12.77
N HIS A 71 7.71 -10.18 12.08
CA HIS A 71 7.12 -8.99 12.67
C HIS A 71 5.79 -8.71 11.99
N HIS A 72 4.86 -8.07 12.72
CA HIS A 72 3.60 -7.64 12.12
C HIS A 72 3.87 -6.64 11.01
N ALA A 73 3.27 -6.87 9.84
CA ALA A 73 3.40 -5.97 8.70
C ALA A 73 2.77 -4.61 9.07
N SER A 74 3.53 -3.53 8.85
CA SER A 74 3.02 -2.17 9.09
C SER A 74 1.92 -1.76 8.11
N THR A 75 1.83 -2.45 6.98
CA THR A 75 0.78 -2.25 5.96
C THR A 75 0.12 -3.59 5.70
N THR A 76 -1.20 -3.65 5.81
CA THR A 76 -2.00 -4.85 5.60
C THR A 76 -2.95 -4.69 4.43
N LEU A 77 -3.31 -5.80 3.81
CA LEU A 77 -4.33 -5.87 2.78
C LEU A 77 -5.66 -6.27 3.43
N GLN A 78 -6.72 -5.51 3.19
CA GLN A 78 -8.08 -5.88 3.53
C GLN A 78 -8.81 -6.28 2.25
N LEU A 79 -9.52 -7.41 2.33
CA LEU A 79 -10.40 -7.88 1.27
C LEU A 79 -11.83 -7.62 1.71
N HIS A 80 -12.56 -6.89 0.89
CA HIS A 80 -14.00 -6.73 1.00
C HIS A 80 -14.63 -7.67 -0.03
N ASP A 81 -15.14 -8.81 0.45
CA ASP A 81 -16.07 -9.63 -0.34
C ASP A 81 -17.42 -8.92 -0.30
N GLY A 82 -17.97 -8.60 -1.48
CA GLY A 82 -19.25 -7.92 -1.57
C GLY A 82 -20.38 -8.75 -0.96
N GLU A 83 -21.31 -8.11 -0.26
CA GLU A 83 -22.39 -8.75 0.50
C GLU A 83 -23.40 -9.51 -0.38
N SER A 84 -23.29 -9.38 -1.71
CA SER A 84 -24.09 -10.08 -2.71
C SER A 84 -23.21 -10.86 -3.67
N ASN A 85 -23.68 -12.03 -4.15
CA ASN A 85 -23.00 -12.91 -5.12
C ASN A 85 -22.62 -12.24 -6.47
N THR A 86 -22.88 -10.95 -6.64
CA THR A 86 -22.69 -10.16 -7.86
C THR A 86 -21.62 -9.08 -7.75
N GLU A 87 -21.10 -8.81 -6.56
CA GLU A 87 -20.14 -7.73 -6.34
C GLU A 87 -18.70 -8.27 -6.34
N LEU A 88 -17.84 -7.62 -7.12
CA LEU A 88 -16.44 -8.06 -7.33
C LEU A 88 -15.64 -7.89 -6.03
N PRO A 89 -14.67 -8.79 -5.75
CA PRO A 89 -13.79 -8.64 -4.60
C PRO A 89 -13.02 -7.31 -4.70
N HIS A 90 -13.10 -6.50 -3.65
CA HIS A 90 -12.43 -5.21 -3.60
C HIS A 90 -11.32 -5.21 -2.54
N PHE A 91 -10.11 -4.94 -2.99
CA PHE A 91 -8.92 -4.85 -2.16
C PHE A 91 -8.71 -3.41 -1.69
N THR A 92 -8.46 -3.24 -0.39
CA THR A 92 -8.09 -1.95 0.21
C THR A 92 -6.81 -2.09 1.02
N LEU A 93 -5.97 -1.05 0.98
CA LEU A 93 -4.70 -1.02 1.68
C LEU A 93 -4.88 -0.32 3.03
N SER A 94 -4.62 -1.04 4.13
CA SER A 94 -4.61 -0.48 5.48
C SER A 94 -3.17 -0.12 5.84
N LYS A 95 -2.83 1.16 5.71
CA LYS A 95 -1.50 1.67 6.03
C LYS A 95 -1.39 2.00 7.51
N TRP A 96 -0.33 1.50 8.17
CA TRP A 96 0.08 1.89 9.52
C TRP A 96 -1.04 1.76 10.55
N ALA A 97 -1.81 0.67 10.47
CA ALA A 97 -3.03 0.47 11.26
C ALA A 97 -2.78 0.74 12.75
N SER A 98 -3.32 1.85 13.26
CA SER A 98 -3.67 1.94 14.68
C SER A 98 -4.74 0.88 14.87
N SER A 99 -4.38 -0.24 15.49
CA SER A 99 -5.35 -1.19 15.98
C SER A 99 -6.09 -0.49 17.14
N ASP A 100 -7.20 0.17 16.81
CA ASP A 100 -8.16 0.70 17.79
C ASP A 100 -9.19 -0.36 18.19
N ASP A 101 -8.98 -1.62 17.79
CA ASP A 101 -9.86 -2.74 18.11
C ASP A 101 -9.20 -3.63 19.18
N PRO A 102 -9.60 -3.54 20.46
CA PRO A 102 -9.03 -4.35 21.54
C PRO A 102 -9.36 -5.85 21.40
N ASP A 103 -10.29 -6.25 20.52
CA ASP A 103 -10.86 -7.59 20.49
C ASP A 103 -10.49 -8.45 19.28
N LYS A 104 -9.63 -7.98 18.36
CA LYS A 104 -9.10 -8.84 17.28
C LYS A 104 -7.66 -9.28 17.53
N CYS A 105 -7.49 -9.92 18.69
CA CYS A 105 -6.30 -10.68 19.03
C CYS A 105 -6.34 -12.01 18.27
N PHE A 106 -5.58 -12.15 17.19
CA PHE A 106 -5.17 -13.49 16.76
C PHE A 106 -4.12 -13.97 17.77
N SER A 107 -4.62 -14.74 18.74
CA SER A 107 -3.85 -15.47 19.74
C SER A 107 -3.17 -16.67 19.08
N GLU A 108 -1.83 -16.69 19.09
CA GLU A 108 -1.03 -17.75 19.74
C GLU A 108 0.44 -17.29 19.85
N GLU A 109 0.84 -17.14 21.11
CA GLU A 109 2.16 -17.01 21.76
C GLU A 109 3.44 -16.67 20.95
N ALA A 110 4.03 -15.53 21.32
CA ALA A 110 5.44 -15.50 21.76
C ALA A 110 5.62 -14.42 22.84
N LYS A 111 5.52 -14.81 24.11
CA LYS A 111 5.97 -13.98 25.23
C LYS A 111 7.49 -13.84 25.12
N PHE A 112 7.99 -12.62 25.00
CA PHE A 112 9.38 -12.33 25.35
C PHE A 112 9.42 -11.22 26.40
N LYS A 113 9.80 -11.61 27.62
CA LYS A 113 10.30 -10.69 28.64
C LYS A 113 11.75 -10.38 28.27
N GLU A 114 12.05 -9.11 28.02
CA GLU A 114 13.40 -8.59 28.21
C GLU A 114 13.28 -7.12 28.65
N ASP A 115 12.91 -6.96 29.91
CA ASP A 115 13.33 -5.82 30.71
C ASP A 115 14.37 -6.36 31.70
N GLU A 116 15.37 -5.54 32.05
CA GLU A 116 16.60 -5.85 32.80
C GLU A 116 17.79 -6.45 32.03
N LEU A 117 18.52 -5.61 31.27
CA LEU A 117 20.00 -5.67 31.24
C LEU A 117 20.64 -4.40 30.62
N LEU A 118 20.30 -3.22 31.14
CA LEU A 118 21.07 -2.00 30.89
C LEU A 118 21.56 -1.38 32.20
N GLN A 119 22.35 -2.13 32.97
CA GLN A 119 23.26 -1.53 33.96
C GLN A 119 24.56 -2.31 33.97
N ASN A 120 25.60 -1.77 33.32
CA ASN A 120 26.95 -1.74 33.89
C ASN A 120 27.88 -0.80 33.12
N LYS A 121 28.08 0.37 33.73
CA LYS A 121 29.33 1.14 33.87
C LYS A 121 30.31 1.16 32.70
N CYS A 122 30.45 2.34 32.10
CA CYS A 122 31.77 2.91 31.88
C CYS A 122 31.75 4.40 32.24
N SER A 123 32.27 4.71 33.42
CA SER A 123 32.66 6.06 33.83
C SER A 123 34.00 6.38 33.17
N ASN A 124 34.17 7.61 32.64
CA ASN A 124 35.29 8.51 32.91
C ASN A 124 35.15 9.86 32.14
N SER A 125 34.80 10.90 32.92
CA SER A 125 35.07 12.36 32.85
C SER A 125 35.29 13.14 31.51
N SER A 126 34.30 14.00 31.17
CA SER A 126 34.27 15.49 30.93
C SER A 126 35.40 16.25 30.19
N PRO A 127 35.18 17.47 29.58
CA PRO A 127 34.21 18.51 30.01
C PRO A 127 33.38 19.29 28.94
N LYS A 128 32.28 19.86 29.47
CA LYS A 128 31.36 20.93 29.00
C LYS A 128 31.84 21.89 27.89
N VAL A 129 30.97 22.14 26.90
CA VAL A 129 30.50 23.49 26.47
C VAL A 129 29.03 23.38 25.96
N PRO A 130 28.10 24.29 26.32
CA PRO A 130 26.67 24.21 25.99
C PRO A 130 26.26 25.06 24.79
N HIS A 131 25.32 24.61 23.94
CA HIS A 131 24.42 25.51 23.20
C HIS A 131 23.16 24.82 22.62
N HIS A 132 21.99 25.32 23.05
CA HIS A 132 20.62 25.36 22.48
C HIS A 132 20.17 24.25 21.50
N GLU A 133 19.24 23.38 21.89
CA GLU A 133 17.77 23.55 21.86
C GLU A 133 17.15 23.55 20.44
N LEU A 134 16.59 22.41 20.05
CA LEU A 134 15.22 22.33 19.52
C LEU A 134 14.68 20.88 19.65
N LEU A 135 14.48 20.44 20.90
CA LEU A 135 13.62 19.29 21.16
C LEU A 135 12.19 19.83 21.27
N GLN A 136 11.34 19.49 20.30
CA GLN A 136 9.90 19.68 20.42
C GLN A 136 9.41 18.86 21.62
N ARG A 137 9.16 19.58 22.70
CA ARG A 137 8.52 19.12 23.93
C ARG A 137 7.14 18.58 23.56
N THR A 138 6.97 17.28 23.74
CA THR A 138 5.68 16.60 23.86
C THR A 138 4.86 17.33 24.92
N VAL A 139 3.81 18.03 24.48
CA VAL A 139 2.68 18.34 25.35
C VAL A 139 1.66 17.24 25.10
N SER A 140 1.57 16.36 26.09
CA SER A 140 0.46 15.44 26.28
C SER A 140 -0.83 16.26 26.36
N GLY A 141 -1.60 16.25 25.29
CA GLY A 141 -2.94 16.78 25.21
C GLY A 141 -3.70 15.96 24.18
N GLY A 142 -4.73 15.23 24.63
CA GLY A 142 -5.58 14.41 23.78
C GLY A 142 -6.16 15.25 22.65
N SER A 143 -5.59 15.09 21.47
CA SER A 143 -6.07 15.66 20.22
C SER A 143 -6.18 14.50 19.25
N PRO A 144 -7.31 14.35 18.52
CA PRO A 144 -7.46 13.26 17.57
C PRO A 144 -6.33 13.35 16.55
N VAL A 145 -5.40 12.42 16.63
CA VAL A 145 -4.26 12.34 15.72
C VAL A 145 -4.84 12.03 14.35
N SER A 146 -4.86 13.04 13.48
CA SER A 146 -5.24 12.84 12.08
C SER A 146 -4.46 11.64 11.50
N PRO A 147 -5.08 10.74 10.71
CA PRO A 147 -4.43 9.55 10.19
C PRO A 147 -3.14 9.85 9.42
N ASP A 148 -3.07 11.02 8.76
CA ASP A 148 -1.86 11.47 8.04
C ASP A 148 -0.68 11.78 8.99
N ASN A 149 -0.94 12.28 10.20
CA ASN A 149 0.10 12.55 11.20
C ASN A 149 0.68 11.25 11.78
N GLN A 150 -0.16 10.23 11.96
CA GLN A 150 0.27 8.92 12.44
C GLN A 150 1.11 8.19 11.38
N ALA A 151 0.68 8.20 10.11
CA ALA A 151 1.45 7.64 9.01
C ALA A 151 2.83 8.30 8.89
N LYS A 152 2.92 9.64 8.93
CA LYS A 152 4.20 10.36 8.90
C LYS A 152 5.12 9.97 10.06
N LYS A 153 4.58 9.78 11.26
CA LYS A 153 5.34 9.36 12.44
C LYS A 153 5.91 7.95 12.27
N GLU A 154 5.11 6.99 11.82
CA GLU A 154 5.59 5.61 11.61
C GLU A 154 6.58 5.51 10.45
N ARG A 155 6.44 6.33 9.40
CA ARG A 155 7.45 6.48 8.35
C ARG A 155 8.79 6.93 8.94
N LEU A 156 8.80 7.97 9.76
CA LEU A 156 10.01 8.48 10.41
C LEU A 156 10.64 7.43 11.35
N LYS A 157 9.82 6.70 12.09
CA LYS A 157 10.27 5.61 12.97
C LYS A 157 10.99 4.52 12.16
N SER A 158 10.39 4.08 11.06
CA SER A 158 10.97 3.06 10.16
C SER A 158 12.32 3.53 9.59
N LEU A 159 12.45 4.81 9.26
CA LEU A 159 13.69 5.37 8.73
C LEU A 159 14.77 5.66 9.79
N SER A 160 14.41 5.75 11.08
CA SER A 160 15.37 6.06 12.16
C SER A 160 16.47 5.02 12.33
N MET A 161 16.25 3.78 11.88
CA MET A 161 17.27 2.72 11.88
C MET A 161 18.53 3.09 11.06
N PHE A 162 18.39 4.03 10.12
CA PHE A 162 19.49 4.50 9.28
C PHE A 162 20.29 5.65 9.90
N GLY A 163 19.88 6.15 11.07
CA GLY A 163 20.55 7.20 11.83
C GLY A 163 19.64 8.41 12.14
N THR A 164 20.16 9.35 12.92
CA THR A 164 19.44 10.55 13.38
C THR A 164 19.09 11.53 12.26
N LEU A 165 19.91 11.61 11.21
CA LEU A 165 19.58 12.34 9.99
C LEU A 165 19.16 11.36 8.89
N VAL A 166 17.87 11.32 8.61
CA VAL A 166 17.32 10.53 7.52
C VAL A 166 17.64 11.19 6.18
N SER A 167 18.36 10.48 5.31
CA SER A 167 18.69 10.96 3.96
C SER A 167 17.42 11.26 3.16
N PRO A 168 17.36 12.38 2.41
CA PRO A 168 16.26 12.64 1.47
C PRO A 168 15.99 11.48 0.52
N LYS A 169 17.04 10.75 0.12
CA LYS A 169 16.92 9.58 -0.77
C LYS A 169 16.16 8.44 -0.10
N LEU A 170 16.37 8.18 1.19
CA LEU A 170 15.62 7.17 1.94
C LEU A 170 14.13 7.49 2.05
N ARG A 171 13.79 8.77 2.24
CA ARG A 171 12.40 9.22 2.22
C ARG A 171 11.75 9.05 0.85
N ALA A 172 12.48 9.39 -0.21
CA ALA A 172 12.01 9.25 -1.57
C ALA A 172 11.77 7.78 -1.94
N ILE A 173 12.69 6.88 -1.55
CA ILE A 173 12.54 5.43 -1.73
C ILE A 173 11.26 4.91 -1.08
N GLN A 174 11.05 5.28 0.19
CA GLN A 174 9.86 4.87 0.92
C GLN A 174 8.59 5.34 0.21
N LEU A 175 8.55 6.59 -0.24
CA LEU A 175 7.41 7.13 -0.97
C LEU A 175 7.18 6.38 -2.29
N SER A 176 8.23 6.16 -3.08
CA SER A 176 8.17 5.46 -4.37
C SER A 176 7.62 4.04 -4.23
N PHE A 177 8.06 3.28 -3.22
CA PHE A 177 7.55 1.94 -2.96
C PHE A 177 6.15 1.93 -2.35
N GLU A 178 5.81 2.91 -1.50
CA GLU A 178 4.45 3.06 -0.98
C GLU A 178 3.43 3.37 -2.10
N THR A 179 3.80 4.24 -3.03
CA THR A 179 2.97 4.55 -4.21
C THR A 179 2.86 3.34 -5.12
N ALA A 180 3.96 2.64 -5.41
CA ALA A 180 3.91 1.41 -6.20
C ALA A 180 2.97 0.36 -5.57
N LEU A 181 2.97 0.24 -4.24
CA LEU A 181 2.08 -0.67 -3.52
C LEU A 181 0.61 -0.24 -3.65
N GLU A 182 0.29 1.05 -3.52
CA GLU A 182 -1.08 1.56 -3.75
C GLU A 182 -1.54 1.24 -5.17
N THR A 183 -0.71 1.54 -6.18
CA THR A 183 -1.03 1.23 -7.58
C THR A 183 -1.20 -0.27 -7.82
N LEU A 184 -0.44 -1.14 -7.14
CA LEU A 184 -0.64 -2.60 -7.25
C LEU A 184 -1.99 -3.07 -6.72
N ILE A 185 -2.53 -2.41 -5.69
CA ILE A 185 -3.89 -2.69 -5.20
C ILE A 185 -4.92 -2.26 -6.25
N GLU A 186 -4.76 -1.07 -6.82
CA GLU A 186 -5.63 -0.60 -7.91
C GLU A 186 -5.57 -1.52 -9.13
N ILE A 187 -4.38 -1.97 -9.55
CA ILE A 187 -4.18 -2.97 -10.61
C ILE A 187 -4.97 -4.24 -10.31
N SER A 188 -4.94 -4.71 -9.06
CA SER A 188 -5.64 -5.92 -8.65
C SER A 188 -7.16 -5.76 -8.76
N ASN A 189 -7.68 -4.60 -8.33
CA ASN A 189 -9.10 -4.25 -8.43
C ASN A 189 -9.55 -4.12 -9.90
N VAL A 190 -8.82 -3.36 -10.72
CA VAL A 190 -9.13 -3.18 -12.15
C VAL A 190 -9.02 -4.51 -12.89
N ARG A 191 -8.07 -5.38 -12.52
CA ARG A 191 -7.95 -6.71 -13.11
C ARG A 191 -9.19 -7.56 -12.84
N ALA A 192 -9.80 -7.48 -11.66
CA ALA A 192 -11.04 -8.17 -11.36
C ALA A 192 -12.18 -7.69 -12.29
N SER A 193 -12.33 -6.37 -12.45
CA SER A 193 -13.30 -5.77 -13.37
C SER A 193 -13.05 -6.15 -14.83
N LEU A 194 -11.79 -6.14 -15.27
CA LEU A 194 -11.37 -6.52 -16.61
C LEU A 194 -11.75 -7.98 -16.94
N MET A 195 -11.55 -8.89 -16.00
CA MET A 195 -11.94 -10.29 -16.18
C MET A 195 -13.47 -10.44 -16.24
N CYS A 196 -14.21 -9.69 -15.43
CA CYS A 196 -15.68 -9.67 -15.50
C CYS A 196 -16.19 -9.15 -16.86
N ALA A 197 -15.64 -8.02 -17.34
CA ALA A 197 -16.00 -7.45 -18.63
C ALA A 197 -15.64 -8.38 -19.80
N TYR A 198 -14.50 -9.08 -19.72
CA TYR A 198 -14.12 -10.11 -20.69
C TYR A 198 -15.15 -11.24 -20.74
N ASP A 199 -15.60 -11.73 -19.59
CA ASP A 199 -16.58 -12.80 -19.51
C ASP A 199 -17.95 -12.38 -20.08
N GLN A 200 -18.34 -11.11 -19.94
CA GLN A 200 -19.54 -10.54 -20.56
C GLN A 200 -19.43 -10.56 -22.09
N VAL A 201 -18.38 -9.96 -22.65
CA VAL A 201 -18.14 -9.94 -24.11
C VAL A 201 -18.08 -11.36 -24.69
N HIS A 202 -17.48 -12.30 -23.96
CA HIS A 202 -17.39 -13.69 -24.40
C HIS A 202 -18.73 -14.44 -24.35
N LYS A 203 -19.64 -14.06 -23.44
CA LYS A 203 -21.02 -14.59 -23.44
C LYS A 203 -21.81 -14.07 -24.64
N ASP A 204 -21.69 -12.78 -24.95
CA ASP A 204 -22.40 -12.16 -26.08
C ASP A 204 -22.01 -12.83 -27.41
N GLN A 205 -20.72 -13.11 -27.61
CA GLN A 205 -20.23 -13.85 -28.79
C GLN A 205 -20.76 -15.28 -28.92
N LYS A 206 -21.20 -15.89 -27.81
CA LYS A 206 -21.78 -17.25 -27.83
C LYS A 206 -23.28 -17.22 -28.06
N THR A 207 -23.97 -16.16 -27.65
CA THR A 207 -25.41 -15.98 -27.88
C THR A 207 -25.74 -15.53 -29.30
N ASP A 208 -24.80 -14.89 -29.98
CA ASP A 208 -24.94 -14.47 -31.39
C ASP A 208 -24.72 -15.61 -32.43
N LYS A 209 -24.41 -16.83 -31.96
CA LYS A 209 -24.22 -18.03 -32.80
C LYS A 209 -25.40 -18.99 -32.71
#